data_AF-A0A5S9M8I5-F1
#
_entry.id   AF-A0A5S9M8I5-F1
#
_cell.length_a   1.000
_cell.length_b   1.000
_cell.length_c   1.000
_cell.angle_alpha   90.00
_cell.angle_beta   90.00
_cell.angle_gamma   90.00
#
_symmetry.space_group_name_H-M   'P 1'
#
loop_
_entity.id
_entity.type
_entity.pdbx_description
1 polymer ?
#
loop_
_entity_poly.entity_id
_entity_poly.type
_entity_poly.pdbx_seq_one_letter_code
_entity_poly.pdbx_strand_id
1 'polypeptide(L)'
;MLVVEKKENGTSCVMAYGTPYKEEDIERYYTHIRRGRKPEPEMLQDLKDRYKAIGGISPLSKITEQQANGLCDHLNDIQDDIEFHVYIGLKHIEPFIEDAVAEMHKDGITEAVSIVLAPHFSTFSVKSYNKRAQDEADKLGNLKITSVESWYDEPKFVDYWVKQVKDTYASMSEEERESAVLIVSAHSLPEKIIAAGDPYPDQLAQSAKMIAEGAGIEHYEIGWQSEGNTPDPWLGPDVQDLTRDLFEQKKAIKRSYMCLLDLSLTILKCYTTTIMNVKS
;
A
#
# COMPACT_ATOMS: atom_id res chain seq x y z
N MET A 1 28.75 20.68 34.67
CA MET A 1 27.31 20.88 34.42
C MET A 1 27.13 20.84 32.91
N LEU A 2 27.01 19.63 32.34
CA LEU A 2 26.66 19.46 30.93
C LEU A 2 25.15 19.59 30.88
N VAL A 3 24.68 20.76 30.47
CA VAL A 3 23.27 20.96 30.13
C VAL A 3 23.09 20.24 28.80
N VAL A 4 22.43 19.09 28.84
CA VAL A 4 21.92 18.44 27.63
C VAL A 4 20.73 19.29 27.20
N GLU A 5 20.92 20.08 26.14
CA GLU A 5 19.84 20.80 25.48
C GLU A 5 18.83 19.77 24.94
N LYS A 6 17.55 20.10 25.07
CA LYS A 6 16.38 19.24 24.77
C LYS A 6 16.55 18.49 23.45
N LYS A 7 16.35 17.17 23.48
CA LYS A 7 15.86 16.46 22.29
C LYS A 7 14.54 17.11 21.86
N GLU A 8 14.41 17.47 20.59
CA GLU A 8 13.11 17.85 20.06
C GLU A 8 12.26 16.57 19.96
N ASN A 9 11.08 16.57 20.56
CA ASN A 9 10.13 15.45 20.49
C ASN A 9 9.51 15.43 19.07
N GLY A 10 10.21 14.90 18.08
CA GLY A 10 9.68 14.74 16.73
C GLY A 10 8.98 13.39 16.60
N THR A 11 7.68 13.39 16.27
CA THR A 11 6.87 12.17 16.26
C THR A 11 6.57 11.70 14.84
N SER A 12 6.50 10.38 14.62
CA SER A 12 6.13 9.78 13.33
C SER A 12 4.73 9.15 13.39
N CYS A 13 3.80 9.68 12.59
CA CYS A 13 2.48 9.08 12.38
C CYS A 13 2.51 8.19 11.13
N VAL A 14 2.28 6.89 11.30
CA VAL A 14 2.24 5.91 10.20
C VAL A 14 0.79 5.65 9.85
N MET A 15 0.40 5.98 8.63
CA MET A 15 -0.98 5.85 8.17
C MET A 15 -1.13 4.72 7.15
N ALA A 16 -2.25 4.00 7.23
CA ALA A 16 -2.55 2.93 6.27
C ALA A 16 -4.06 2.81 6.01
N TYR A 17 -4.43 2.01 5.01
CA TYR A 17 -5.84 1.73 4.71
C TYR A 17 -6.54 1.06 5.91
N GLY A 18 -5.83 0.12 6.55
CA GLY A 18 -6.29 -0.65 7.70
C GLY A 18 -6.87 -2.01 7.31
N THR A 19 -6.79 -2.96 8.22
CA THR A 19 -7.32 -4.31 8.03
C THR A 19 -7.94 -4.78 9.35
N PRO A 20 -9.04 -5.54 9.33
CA PRO A 20 -9.61 -6.21 10.51
C PRO A 20 -8.57 -6.94 11.36
N TYR A 21 -8.58 -6.69 12.68
CA TYR A 21 -7.73 -7.37 13.66
C TYR A 21 -8.31 -8.72 14.08
N LYS A 22 -9.64 -8.84 13.99
CA LYS A 22 -10.42 -10.04 14.27
C LYS A 22 -11.65 -10.11 13.36
N GLU A 23 -12.23 -11.30 13.22
CA GLU A 23 -13.31 -11.54 12.25
C GLU A 23 -14.55 -10.72 12.56
N GLU A 24 -14.81 -10.47 13.84
CA GLU A 24 -15.90 -9.63 14.32
C GLU A 24 -15.79 -8.16 13.88
N ASP A 25 -14.60 -7.69 13.49
CA ASP A 25 -14.42 -6.33 12.98
C ASP A 25 -14.81 -6.19 11.51
N ILE A 26 -14.89 -7.30 10.74
CA ILE A 26 -15.04 -7.28 9.28
C ILE A 26 -16.30 -6.53 8.86
N GLU A 27 -17.42 -6.72 9.55
CA GLU A 27 -18.68 -6.06 9.20
C GLU A 27 -18.59 -4.54 9.35
N ARG A 28 -18.05 -4.07 10.48
CA ARG A 28 -17.92 -2.64 10.76
C ARG A 28 -16.92 -1.97 9.83
N TYR A 29 -15.77 -2.62 9.59
CA TYR A 29 -14.79 -2.23 8.59
C TYR A 29 -15.42 -2.08 7.19
N TYR A 30 -16.16 -3.11 6.74
CA TYR A 30 -16.77 -3.08 5.42
C TYR A 30 -17.89 -2.02 5.33
N THR A 31 -18.66 -1.85 6.41
CA THR A 31 -19.65 -0.77 6.52
C THR A 31 -18.99 0.60 6.39
N HIS A 32 -17.82 0.81 7.01
CA HIS A 32 -17.08 2.07 6.91
C HIS A 32 -16.56 2.31 5.49
N ILE A 33 -16.03 1.30 4.81
CA ILE A 33 -15.64 1.39 3.38
C ILE A 33 -16.82 1.81 2.51
N ARG A 34 -17.99 1.22 2.78
CA ARG A 34 -19.26 1.50 2.09
C ARG A 34 -19.97 2.76 2.58
N ARG A 35 -19.25 3.67 3.26
CA ARG A 35 -19.75 4.97 3.73
C ARG A 35 -21.01 4.85 4.61
N GLY A 36 -20.99 3.90 5.54
CA GLY A 36 -22.08 3.64 6.49
C GLY A 36 -23.15 2.67 6.00
N ARG A 37 -23.08 2.19 4.75
CA ARG A 37 -24.03 1.19 4.22
C ARG A 37 -23.57 -0.21 4.59
N LYS A 38 -24.24 -0.81 5.58
CA LYS A 38 -24.01 -2.20 5.99
C LYS A 38 -24.05 -3.14 4.78
N PRO A 39 -23.08 -4.07 4.61
CA PRO A 39 -23.12 -5.05 3.53
C PRO A 39 -24.27 -6.04 3.73
N GLU A 40 -24.85 -6.53 2.63
CA GLU A 40 -25.78 -7.66 2.68
C GLU A 40 -25.08 -8.91 3.24
N PRO A 41 -25.80 -9.84 3.89
CA PRO A 41 -25.20 -11.02 4.51
C PRO A 41 -24.31 -11.83 3.58
N GLU A 42 -24.70 -11.99 2.32
CA GLU A 42 -23.93 -12.70 1.30
C GLU A 42 -22.61 -11.99 0.97
N MET A 43 -22.62 -10.66 0.85
CA MET A 43 -21.41 -9.87 0.61
C MET A 43 -20.45 -9.91 1.79
N LEU A 44 -20.99 -9.90 3.02
CA LEU A 44 -20.20 -10.04 4.23
C LEU A 44 -19.55 -11.42 4.31
N GLN A 45 -20.31 -12.48 4.00
CA GLN A 45 -19.81 -13.84 4.00
C GLN A 45 -18.71 -14.04 2.94
N ASP A 46 -18.90 -13.51 1.73
CA ASP A 46 -17.86 -13.54 0.68
C ASP A 46 -16.54 -12.90 1.16
N LEU A 47 -16.61 -11.73 1.81
CA LEU A 47 -15.41 -11.08 2.35
C LEU A 47 -14.76 -11.92 3.46
N LYS A 48 -15.54 -12.53 4.35
CA LYS A 48 -15.03 -13.45 5.38
C LYS A 48 -14.34 -14.67 4.77
N ASP A 49 -14.93 -15.25 3.73
CA ASP A 49 -14.37 -16.41 3.05
C ASP A 49 -13.06 -16.07 2.33
N ARG A 50 -12.92 -14.85 1.76
CA ARG A 50 -11.65 -14.35 1.21
C ARG A 50 -10.55 -14.27 2.26
N TYR A 51 -10.84 -13.72 3.46
CA TYR A 51 -9.87 -13.72 4.56
C TYR A 51 -9.52 -15.15 5.01
N LYS A 52 -10.52 -16.02 5.13
CA LYS A 52 -10.30 -17.43 5.48
C LYS A 52 -9.40 -18.14 4.45
N ALA A 53 -9.57 -17.88 3.16
CA ALA A 53 -8.79 -18.47 2.08
C ALA A 53 -7.29 -18.09 2.14
N ILE A 54 -6.96 -16.92 2.69
CA ILE A 54 -5.56 -16.47 2.86
C ILE A 54 -4.95 -16.85 4.22
N GLY A 55 -5.60 -17.76 4.96
CA GLY A 55 -5.11 -18.27 6.26
C GLY A 55 -5.82 -17.70 7.48
N GLY A 56 -6.96 -17.01 7.31
CA GLY A 56 -7.77 -16.47 8.40
C GLY A 56 -7.69 -14.95 8.51
N ILE A 57 -7.97 -14.43 9.72
CA ILE A 57 -7.84 -12.99 9.96
C ILE A 57 -6.40 -12.56 9.67
N SER A 58 -6.32 -11.46 8.95
CA SER A 58 -5.20 -11.14 8.12
C SER A 58 -3.90 -10.93 8.90
N PRO A 59 -2.75 -11.48 8.43
CA PRO A 59 -1.43 -11.11 8.95
C PRO A 59 -1.11 -9.62 8.69
N LEU A 60 -1.88 -8.95 7.83
CA LEU A 60 -1.65 -7.58 7.38
C LEU A 60 -1.57 -6.57 8.53
N SER A 61 -2.43 -6.66 9.55
CA SER A 61 -2.39 -5.72 10.70
C SER A 61 -1.10 -5.86 11.50
N LYS A 62 -0.65 -7.10 11.76
CA LYS A 62 0.64 -7.38 12.41
C LYS A 62 1.82 -6.88 11.59
N ILE A 63 1.76 -7.01 10.26
CA ILE A 63 2.83 -6.52 9.40
C ILE A 63 2.88 -4.98 9.42
N THR A 64 1.73 -4.30 9.41
CA THR A 64 1.66 -2.84 9.58
C THR A 64 2.29 -2.40 10.90
N GLU A 65 1.95 -3.08 12.00
CA GLU A 65 2.58 -2.82 13.31
C GLU A 65 4.10 -3.06 13.29
N GLN A 66 4.56 -4.15 12.67
CA GLN A 66 5.98 -4.45 12.54
C GLN A 66 6.73 -3.42 11.68
N GLN A 67 6.12 -2.95 10.59
CA GLN A 67 6.68 -1.92 9.74
C GLN A 67 6.76 -0.57 10.47
N ALA A 68 5.69 -0.20 11.19
CA ALA A 68 5.63 1.03 11.96
C ALA A 68 6.68 1.06 13.07
N ASN A 69 6.77 0.01 13.87
CA ASN A 69 7.77 -0.12 14.94
C ASN A 69 9.19 -0.19 14.36
N GLY A 70 9.42 -1.02 13.34
CA GLY A 70 10.75 -1.15 12.73
C GLY A 70 11.25 0.15 12.08
N LEU A 71 10.35 0.96 11.51
CA LEU A 71 10.69 2.30 11.02
C LEU A 71 11.08 3.23 12.18
N CYS A 72 10.31 3.22 13.27
CA CYS A 72 10.58 4.04 14.44
C CYS A 72 11.93 3.70 15.08
N ASP A 73 12.18 2.41 15.31
CA ASP A 73 13.44 1.91 15.87
C ASP A 73 14.61 2.32 14.97
N HIS A 74 14.48 2.11 13.65
CA HIS A 74 15.54 2.47 12.72
C HIS A 74 15.82 3.99 12.68
N LEU A 75 14.78 4.83 12.70
CA LEU A 75 14.94 6.28 12.73
C LEU A 75 15.64 6.76 14.01
N ASN A 76 15.34 6.14 15.15
CA ASN A 76 15.99 6.43 16.42
C ASN A 76 17.44 5.90 16.49
N ASP A 77 17.77 4.84 15.74
CA ASP A 77 19.12 4.27 15.72
C ASP A 77 20.11 5.03 14.81
N ILE A 78 19.63 5.71 13.76
CA ILE A 78 20.50 6.34 12.75
C ILE A 78 20.86 7.80 13.05
N GLN A 79 20.28 8.41 14.08
CA GLN A 79 20.51 9.80 14.47
C GLN A 79 20.13 10.04 15.94
N ASP A 80 20.64 11.12 16.55
CA ASP A 80 20.43 11.46 17.97
C ASP A 80 19.63 12.77 18.19
N ASP A 81 19.27 13.47 17.12
CA ASP A 81 18.68 14.80 17.15
C ASP A 81 17.20 14.78 17.58
N ILE A 82 16.47 13.76 17.12
CA ILE A 82 15.02 13.61 17.26
C ILE A 82 14.71 12.25 17.87
N GLU A 83 13.83 12.22 18.88
CA GLU A 83 13.27 10.97 19.40
C GLU A 83 11.89 10.72 18.80
N PHE A 84 11.80 9.73 17.91
CA PHE A 84 10.58 9.31 17.27
C PHE A 84 9.77 8.36 18.16
N HIS A 85 8.46 8.62 18.16
CA HIS A 85 7.42 7.72 18.64
C HIS A 85 6.49 7.40 17.48
N VAL A 86 5.88 6.21 17.48
CA VAL A 86 5.02 5.75 16.41
C VAL A 86 3.55 5.72 16.84
N TYR A 87 2.70 6.31 16.00
CA TYR A 87 1.25 6.26 16.12
C TYR A 87 0.67 5.72 14.82
N ILE A 88 -0.15 4.67 14.90
CA ILE A 88 -0.77 4.05 13.73
C ILE A 88 -2.14 4.68 13.52
N GLY A 89 -2.36 5.29 12.35
CA GLY A 89 -3.64 5.87 11.96
C GLY A 89 -4.25 5.17 10.76
N LEU A 90 -5.37 4.49 10.94
CA LEU A 90 -6.00 3.69 9.89
C LEU A 90 -7.24 4.38 9.30
N LYS A 91 -7.48 4.20 8.00
CA LYS A 91 -8.60 4.86 7.33
C LYS A 91 -9.96 4.25 7.69
N HIS A 92 -10.04 2.93 7.77
CA HIS A 92 -11.31 2.19 7.75
C HIS A 92 -11.59 1.35 9.00
N ILE A 93 -10.68 1.34 9.97
CA ILE A 93 -10.81 0.63 11.24
C ILE A 93 -9.96 1.33 12.30
N GLU A 94 -10.21 1.07 13.59
CA GLU A 94 -9.43 1.60 14.71
C GLU A 94 -8.03 0.96 14.74
N PRO A 95 -7.01 1.66 15.28
CA PRO A 95 -7.04 3.08 15.62
C PRO A 95 -7.20 3.93 14.36
N PHE A 96 -8.20 4.81 14.33
CA PHE A 96 -8.43 5.68 13.18
C PHE A 96 -7.33 6.76 13.12
N ILE A 97 -7.19 7.40 11.96
CA ILE A 97 -6.28 8.56 11.80
C ILE A 97 -6.56 9.61 12.89
N GLU A 98 -7.84 9.88 13.17
CA GLU A 98 -8.24 10.84 14.20
C GLU A 98 -7.86 10.36 15.61
N ASP A 99 -7.96 9.05 15.89
CA ASP A 99 -7.56 8.48 17.19
C ASP A 99 -6.05 8.65 17.42
N ALA A 100 -5.24 8.36 16.40
CA ALA A 100 -3.79 8.52 16.44
C ALA A 100 -3.38 9.98 16.67
N VAL A 101 -4.04 10.92 16.00
CA VAL A 101 -3.78 12.37 16.18
C VAL A 101 -4.19 12.86 17.56
N ALA A 102 -5.34 12.39 18.08
CA ALA A 102 -5.77 12.69 19.43
C ALA A 102 -4.81 12.13 20.49
N GLU A 103 -4.25 10.94 20.26
CA GLU A 103 -3.24 10.33 21.15
C GLU A 103 -1.93 11.13 21.14
N MET A 104 -1.42 11.49 19.96
CA MET A 104 -0.25 12.39 19.82
C MET A 104 -0.44 13.69 20.61
N HIS A 105 -1.58 14.35 20.43
CA HIS A 105 -1.88 15.59 21.15
C HIS A 105 -1.94 15.37 22.68
N LYS A 106 -2.56 14.28 23.13
CA LYS A 106 -2.64 13.92 24.56
C LYS A 106 -1.25 13.69 25.17
N ASP A 107 -0.32 13.13 24.40
CA ASP A 107 1.06 12.89 24.82
C ASP A 107 1.94 14.15 24.77
N GLY A 108 1.36 15.29 24.38
CA GLY A 108 2.04 16.58 24.34
C GLY A 108 2.91 16.79 23.12
N ILE A 109 2.70 15.99 22.06
CA ILE A 109 3.38 16.18 20.78
C ILE A 109 2.90 17.48 20.14
N THR A 110 3.86 18.27 19.64
CA THR A 110 3.59 19.56 18.98
C THR A 110 4.05 19.58 17.52
N GLU A 111 4.96 18.69 17.14
CA GLU A 111 5.41 18.49 15.76
C GLU A 111 5.43 16.99 15.41
N ALA A 112 4.86 16.66 14.27
CA ALA A 112 4.83 15.30 13.75
C ALA A 112 5.08 15.27 12.25
N VAL A 113 5.64 14.15 11.78
CA VAL A 113 5.71 13.79 10.36
C VAL A 113 4.73 12.66 10.11
N SER A 114 3.94 12.74 9.05
CA SER A 114 3.06 11.64 8.65
C SER A 114 3.56 10.97 7.37
N ILE A 115 3.46 9.64 7.32
CA ILE A 115 3.76 8.85 6.12
C ILE A 115 2.67 7.83 5.90
N VAL A 116 2.16 7.76 4.67
CA VAL A 116 1.21 6.71 4.27
C VAL A 116 2.00 5.50 3.77
N LEU A 117 1.63 4.30 4.22
CA LEU A 117 2.11 3.02 3.69
C LEU A 117 1.50 2.74 2.30
N ALA A 118 1.66 3.68 1.39
CA ALA A 118 1.35 3.63 -0.03
C ALA A 118 2.30 4.61 -0.73
N PRO A 119 3.13 4.16 -1.70
CA PRO A 119 4.23 4.96 -2.21
C PRO A 119 3.78 6.00 -3.24
N HIS A 120 2.67 5.73 -3.92
CA HIS A 120 2.09 6.60 -4.94
C HIS A 120 1.01 7.51 -4.34
N PHE A 121 1.09 8.79 -4.64
CA PHE A 121 0.07 9.77 -4.27
C PHE A 121 -1.23 9.49 -5.02
N SER A 122 -2.36 9.61 -4.33
CA SER A 122 -3.66 9.86 -4.96
C SER A 122 -4.53 10.78 -4.11
N THR A 123 -5.40 11.53 -4.77
CA THR A 123 -6.47 12.30 -4.18
C THR A 123 -7.46 11.45 -3.37
N PHE A 124 -7.62 10.17 -3.70
CA PHE A 124 -8.54 9.24 -3.02
C PHE A 124 -7.91 8.48 -1.84
N SER A 125 -6.56 8.38 -1.84
CA SER A 125 -5.78 7.76 -0.77
C SER A 125 -4.99 8.83 -0.01
N VAL A 126 -3.70 9.01 -0.30
CA VAL A 126 -2.74 9.81 0.47
C VAL A 126 -3.27 11.19 0.84
N LYS A 127 -3.81 11.93 -0.14
CA LYS A 127 -4.38 13.27 0.13
C LYS A 127 -5.50 13.24 1.16
N SER A 128 -6.38 12.23 1.07
CA SER A 128 -7.49 12.08 2.01
C SER A 128 -7.00 11.69 3.41
N TYR A 129 -5.89 10.98 3.54
CA TYR A 129 -5.38 10.52 4.83
C TYR A 129 -4.69 11.70 5.52
N ASN A 130 -3.79 12.36 4.79
CA ASN A 130 -3.09 13.56 5.23
C ASN A 130 -4.08 14.67 5.62
N LYS A 131 -5.16 14.85 4.83
CA LYS A 131 -6.22 15.81 5.17
C LYS A 131 -6.92 15.46 6.49
N ARG A 132 -7.27 14.20 6.73
CA ARG A 132 -7.90 13.77 7.99
C ARG A 132 -6.99 14.03 9.19
N ALA A 133 -5.69 13.71 9.04
CA ALA A 133 -4.72 13.97 10.08
C ALA A 133 -4.59 15.47 10.38
N GLN A 134 -4.47 16.29 9.33
CA GLN A 134 -4.36 17.75 9.47
C GLN A 134 -5.62 18.37 10.06
N ASP A 135 -6.81 17.96 9.59
CA ASP A 135 -8.10 18.50 10.09
C ASP A 135 -8.28 18.21 11.59
N GLU A 136 -7.91 17.02 12.07
CA GLU A 136 -7.97 16.69 13.51
C GLU A 136 -6.89 17.44 14.30
N ALA A 137 -5.68 17.61 13.76
CA ALA A 137 -4.63 18.40 14.41
C ALA A 137 -5.02 19.89 14.54
N ASP A 138 -5.62 20.47 13.50
CA ASP A 138 -6.12 21.85 13.50
C ASP A 138 -7.24 22.05 14.54
N LYS A 139 -8.11 21.04 14.69
CA LYS A 139 -9.20 21.04 15.67
C LYS A 139 -8.69 20.97 17.12
N LEU A 140 -7.66 20.15 17.38
CA LEU A 140 -7.07 20.03 18.72
C LEU A 140 -6.17 21.22 19.06
N GLY A 141 -5.52 21.80 18.05
CA GLY A 141 -4.58 22.92 18.18
C GLY A 141 -3.20 22.48 18.68
N ASN A 142 -2.21 23.36 18.54
CA ASN A 142 -0.83 23.16 19.00
C ASN A 142 -0.11 21.89 18.52
N LEU A 143 -0.61 21.22 17.47
CA LEU A 143 0.05 20.09 16.81
C LEU A 143 0.19 20.40 15.31
N LYS A 144 1.43 20.42 14.82
CA LYS A 144 1.74 20.61 13.40
C LYS A 144 2.14 19.28 12.78
N ILE A 145 1.47 18.88 11.70
CA ILE A 145 1.78 17.66 10.97
C ILE A 145 2.36 17.99 9.60
N THR A 146 3.58 17.53 9.31
CA THR A 146 4.19 17.60 7.99
C THR A 146 3.98 16.26 7.29
N SER A 147 3.30 16.24 6.15
CA SER A 147 2.91 14.97 5.53
C SER A 147 3.74 14.63 4.30
N VAL A 148 4.23 13.39 4.22
CA VAL A 148 4.82 12.81 3.01
C VAL A 148 3.69 12.55 2.01
N GLU A 149 3.84 13.07 0.79
CA GLU A 149 2.81 12.94 -0.27
C GLU A 149 3.06 11.74 -1.18
N SER A 150 4.32 11.39 -1.45
CA SER A 150 4.71 10.22 -2.23
C SER A 150 6.16 9.88 -1.96
N TRP A 151 6.54 8.62 -2.20
CA TRP A 151 7.90 8.10 -1.99
C TRP A 151 8.23 6.93 -2.94
N TYR A 152 7.50 6.81 -4.05
CA TYR A 152 7.66 5.73 -5.05
C TYR A 152 8.97 5.76 -5.83
N ASP A 153 9.67 6.90 -5.82
CA ASP A 153 10.94 7.19 -6.48
C ASP A 153 12.12 7.24 -5.49
N GLU A 154 11.89 6.94 -4.21
CA GLU A 154 12.96 6.78 -3.23
C GLU A 154 13.92 5.67 -3.67
N PRO A 155 15.22 5.94 -3.89
CA PRO A 155 16.16 4.96 -4.44
C PRO A 155 16.18 3.63 -3.68
N LYS A 156 16.13 3.65 -2.34
CA LYS A 156 16.12 2.42 -1.54
C LYS A 156 14.85 1.58 -1.73
N PHE A 157 13.70 2.21 -2.00
CA PHE A 157 12.46 1.51 -2.31
C PHE A 157 12.52 0.86 -3.71
N VAL A 158 13.04 1.59 -4.70
CA VAL A 158 13.27 1.04 -6.05
C VAL A 158 14.27 -0.12 -6.00
N ASP A 159 15.39 0.04 -5.30
CA ASP A 159 16.43 -0.98 -5.15
C ASP A 159 15.90 -2.26 -4.50
N TYR A 160 15.02 -2.14 -3.51
CA TYR A 160 14.33 -3.29 -2.92
C TYR A 160 13.60 -4.10 -4.00
N TRP A 161 12.77 -3.45 -4.81
CA TRP A 161 11.99 -4.13 -5.84
C TRP A 161 12.85 -4.66 -6.98
N VAL A 162 13.85 -3.90 -7.41
CA VAL A 162 14.85 -4.35 -8.39
C VAL A 162 15.50 -5.64 -7.91
N LYS A 163 15.90 -5.72 -6.63
CA LYS A 163 16.46 -6.94 -6.05
C LYS A 163 15.45 -8.08 -6.05
N GLN A 164 14.21 -7.85 -5.61
CA GLN A 164 13.16 -8.89 -5.58
C GLN A 164 12.88 -9.45 -6.98
N VAL A 165 12.80 -8.59 -7.99
CA VAL A 165 12.61 -8.98 -9.40
C VAL A 165 13.81 -9.79 -9.88
N LYS A 166 15.04 -9.31 -9.67
CA LYS A 166 16.26 -10.05 -10.06
C LYS A 166 16.33 -11.43 -9.42
N ASP A 167 16.08 -11.53 -8.12
CA ASP A 167 16.09 -12.81 -7.40
C ASP A 167 15.03 -13.77 -7.95
N THR A 168 13.83 -13.25 -8.26
CA THR A 168 12.75 -14.03 -8.87
C THR A 168 13.14 -14.53 -10.27
N TYR A 169 13.66 -13.66 -11.14
CA TYR A 169 14.13 -14.03 -12.48
C TYR A 169 15.32 -14.99 -12.47
N ALA A 170 16.21 -14.87 -11.49
CA ALA A 170 17.33 -15.79 -11.30
C ALA A 170 16.87 -17.21 -10.95
N SER A 171 15.71 -17.35 -10.29
CA SER A 171 15.13 -18.66 -9.96
C SER A 171 14.47 -19.39 -11.15
N MET A 172 14.26 -18.71 -12.27
CA MET A 172 13.62 -19.26 -13.47
C MET A 172 14.61 -20.07 -14.32
N SER A 173 14.09 -21.09 -15.02
CA SER A 173 14.83 -21.70 -16.14
C SER A 173 15.07 -20.67 -17.26
N GLU A 174 16.02 -20.95 -18.14
CA GLU A 174 16.30 -20.08 -19.30
C GLU A 174 15.07 -19.88 -20.18
N GLU A 175 14.35 -20.97 -20.49
CA GLU A 175 13.11 -20.94 -21.27
C GLU A 175 11.99 -20.13 -20.60
N GLU A 176 11.86 -20.25 -19.27
CA GLU A 176 10.89 -19.47 -18.50
C GLU A 176 11.24 -17.98 -18.51
N ARG A 177 12.53 -17.67 -18.40
CA ARG A 177 13.02 -16.29 -18.35
C ARG A 177 12.83 -15.56 -19.69
N GLU A 178 13.13 -16.23 -20.80
CA GLU A 178 12.94 -15.67 -22.15
C GLU A 178 11.47 -15.40 -22.49
N SER A 179 10.56 -16.13 -21.84
CA SER A 179 9.11 -16.01 -22.06
C SER A 179 8.36 -15.28 -20.96
N ALA A 180 9.06 -14.79 -19.93
CA ALA A 180 8.44 -14.08 -18.82
C ALA A 180 8.02 -12.66 -19.22
N VAL A 181 6.90 -12.21 -18.65
CA VAL A 181 6.49 -10.80 -18.66
C VAL A 181 6.29 -10.37 -17.22
N LEU A 182 6.90 -9.23 -16.87
CA LEU A 182 6.71 -8.58 -15.58
C LEU A 182 5.43 -7.74 -15.61
N ILE A 183 4.44 -8.06 -14.79
CA ILE A 183 3.27 -7.21 -14.55
C ILE A 183 3.53 -6.42 -13.26
N VAL A 184 3.57 -5.10 -13.37
CA VAL A 184 3.64 -4.20 -12.22
C VAL A 184 2.24 -3.69 -11.94
N SER A 185 1.72 -3.89 -10.73
CA SER A 185 0.34 -3.52 -10.43
C SER A 185 0.13 -2.81 -9.10
N ALA A 186 -0.96 -2.04 -9.05
CA ALA A 186 -1.43 -1.34 -7.86
C ALA A 186 -2.97 -1.40 -7.74
N HIS A 187 -3.54 -0.88 -6.64
CA HIS A 187 -4.99 -0.81 -6.45
C HIS A 187 -5.64 0.02 -7.56
N SER A 188 -6.72 -0.47 -8.15
CA SER A 188 -7.50 0.32 -9.09
C SER A 188 -8.23 1.44 -8.36
N LEU A 189 -8.43 2.56 -9.04
CA LEU A 189 -9.24 3.68 -8.59
C LEU A 189 -10.23 4.08 -9.67
N PRO A 190 -11.34 4.77 -9.35
CA PRO A 190 -12.26 5.28 -10.36
C PRO A 190 -11.54 6.18 -11.39
N GLU A 191 -11.75 5.97 -12.69
CA GLU A 191 -11.03 6.69 -13.76
C GLU A 191 -11.18 8.21 -13.69
N LYS A 192 -12.24 8.71 -13.05
CA LYS A 192 -12.47 10.14 -12.84
C LYS A 192 -11.31 10.86 -12.14
N ILE A 193 -10.41 10.14 -11.45
CA ILE A 193 -9.18 10.74 -10.91
C ILE A 193 -8.26 11.29 -12.01
N ILE A 194 -8.24 10.67 -13.19
CA ILE A 194 -7.46 11.14 -14.35
C ILE A 194 -7.94 12.52 -14.77
N ALA A 195 -9.26 12.69 -14.91
CA ALA A 195 -9.86 13.99 -15.25
C ALA A 195 -9.61 15.06 -14.19
N ALA A 196 -9.35 14.65 -12.94
CA ALA A 196 -8.98 15.55 -11.84
C ALA A 196 -7.47 15.88 -11.79
N GLY A 197 -6.66 15.35 -12.72
CA GLY A 197 -5.21 15.55 -12.75
C GLY A 197 -4.47 14.80 -11.65
N ASP A 198 -5.02 13.68 -11.17
CA ASP A 198 -4.37 12.84 -10.17
C ASP A 198 -3.14 12.13 -10.77
N PRO A 199 -1.93 12.31 -10.19
CA PRO A 199 -0.70 11.75 -10.76
C PRO A 199 -0.54 10.24 -10.52
N TYR A 200 -1.48 9.58 -9.83
CA TYR A 200 -1.39 8.18 -9.43
C TYR A 200 -1.01 7.22 -10.58
N PRO A 201 -1.63 7.27 -11.78
CA PRO A 201 -1.24 6.41 -12.90
C PRO A 201 0.18 6.66 -13.41
N ASP A 202 0.59 7.94 -13.47
CA ASP A 202 1.90 8.33 -13.94
C ASP A 202 3.00 7.89 -12.97
N GLN A 203 2.76 8.02 -11.66
CA GLN A 203 3.70 7.56 -10.64
C GLN A 203 3.85 6.03 -10.65
N LEU A 204 2.75 5.28 -10.86
CA LEU A 204 2.83 3.83 -11.05
C LEU A 204 3.65 3.47 -12.29
N ALA A 205 3.42 4.17 -13.40
CA ALA A 205 4.16 3.95 -14.64
C ALA A 205 5.66 4.23 -14.47
N GLN A 206 6.00 5.27 -13.72
CA GLN A 206 7.40 5.59 -13.40
C GLN A 206 8.03 4.54 -12.49
N SER A 207 7.34 4.05 -11.45
CA SER A 207 7.83 2.91 -10.66
C SER A 207 8.07 1.68 -11.52
N ALA A 208 7.12 1.32 -12.39
CA ALA A 208 7.23 0.16 -13.27
C ALA A 208 8.48 0.28 -14.16
N LYS A 209 8.69 1.46 -14.75
CA LYS A 209 9.87 1.76 -15.55
C LYS A 209 11.17 1.63 -14.74
N MET A 210 11.29 2.30 -13.60
CA MET A 210 12.51 2.28 -12.77
C MET A 210 12.86 0.86 -12.32
N ILE A 211 11.85 0.07 -11.94
CA ILE A 211 12.03 -1.31 -11.49
C ILE A 211 12.44 -2.20 -12.67
N ALA A 212 11.77 -2.11 -13.81
CA ALA A 212 12.09 -2.89 -15.00
C ALA A 212 13.50 -2.59 -15.52
N GLU A 213 13.86 -1.30 -15.65
CA GLU A 213 15.19 -0.87 -16.07
C GLU A 213 16.28 -1.32 -15.09
N GLY A 214 16.09 -1.11 -13.78
CA GLY A 214 17.05 -1.53 -12.76
C GLY A 214 17.23 -3.05 -12.68
N ALA A 215 16.17 -3.80 -12.99
CA ALA A 215 16.17 -5.26 -13.06
C ALA A 215 16.69 -5.83 -14.39
N GLY A 216 16.80 -5.02 -15.44
CA GLY A 216 17.16 -5.48 -16.79
C GLY A 216 16.04 -6.26 -17.49
N ILE A 217 14.78 -5.90 -17.22
CA ILE A 217 13.59 -6.52 -17.80
C ILE A 217 13.09 -5.69 -18.97
N GLU A 218 13.09 -6.28 -20.17
CA GLU A 218 12.64 -5.61 -21.39
C GLU A 218 11.11 -5.65 -21.59
N HIS A 219 10.46 -6.71 -21.08
CA HIS A 219 9.03 -6.94 -21.26
C HIS A 219 8.29 -6.80 -19.94
N TYR A 220 7.66 -5.64 -19.78
CA TYR A 220 6.78 -5.38 -18.64
C TYR A 220 5.48 -4.71 -19.07
N GLU A 221 4.44 -4.92 -18.27
CA GLU A 221 3.12 -4.32 -18.44
C GLU A 221 2.65 -3.74 -17.11
N ILE A 222 1.71 -2.80 -17.17
CA ILE A 222 1.08 -2.20 -15.99
C ILE A 222 -0.35 -2.73 -15.90
N GLY A 223 -0.73 -3.20 -14.71
CA GLY A 223 -2.08 -3.66 -14.43
C GLY A 223 -2.65 -3.05 -13.16
N TRP A 224 -3.97 -3.12 -13.03
CA TRP A 224 -4.69 -2.65 -11.86
C TRP A 224 -5.42 -3.81 -11.21
N GLN A 225 -5.71 -3.72 -9.92
CA GLN A 225 -6.38 -4.82 -9.22
C GLN A 225 -7.34 -4.30 -8.16
N SER A 226 -8.22 -5.19 -7.70
CA SER A 226 -9.15 -4.88 -6.60
C SER A 226 -10.09 -3.70 -6.91
N GLU A 227 -10.51 -3.57 -8.17
CA GLU A 227 -11.54 -2.60 -8.53
C GLU A 227 -12.83 -2.81 -7.70
N GLY A 228 -13.49 -1.71 -7.34
CA GLY A 228 -14.71 -1.75 -6.57
C GLY A 228 -15.94 -2.00 -7.43
N ASN A 229 -17.02 -2.46 -6.79
CA ASN A 229 -18.28 -2.78 -7.47
C ASN A 229 -19.18 -1.52 -7.63
N THR A 230 -18.65 -0.47 -8.25
CA THR A 230 -19.42 0.74 -8.61
C THR A 230 -19.60 0.84 -10.12
N PRO A 231 -20.67 1.48 -10.62
CA PRO A 231 -20.92 1.60 -12.06
C PRO A 231 -19.97 2.55 -12.78
N ASP A 232 -19.26 3.43 -12.04
CA ASP A 232 -18.20 4.27 -12.61
C ASP A 232 -17.08 3.38 -13.16
N PRO A 233 -16.45 3.72 -14.31
CA PRO A 233 -15.30 2.97 -14.81
C PRO A 233 -14.10 3.12 -13.88
N TRP A 234 -13.28 2.07 -13.83
CA TRP A 234 -12.09 1.95 -13.01
C TRP A 234 -10.83 1.86 -13.88
N LEU A 235 -9.69 2.25 -13.33
CA LEU A 235 -8.41 2.13 -14.02
C LEU A 235 -8.17 0.67 -14.41
N GLY A 236 -7.88 0.46 -15.68
CA GLY A 236 -7.62 -0.84 -16.28
C GLY A 236 -6.32 -0.88 -17.09
N PRO A 237 -5.89 -2.07 -17.53
CA PRO A 237 -6.61 -3.34 -17.42
C PRO A 237 -6.52 -3.99 -16.03
N ASP A 238 -7.51 -4.81 -15.66
CA ASP A 238 -7.42 -5.67 -14.47
C ASP A 238 -6.30 -6.71 -14.66
N VAL A 239 -5.55 -7.02 -13.60
CA VAL A 239 -4.41 -7.94 -13.65
C VAL A 239 -4.80 -9.36 -14.07
N GLN A 240 -6.01 -9.84 -13.78
CA GLN A 240 -6.47 -11.16 -14.20
C GLN A 240 -6.73 -11.19 -15.71
N ASP A 241 -7.34 -10.13 -16.23
CA ASP A 241 -7.62 -9.96 -17.65
C ASP A 241 -6.32 -9.78 -18.43
N LEU A 242 -5.45 -8.86 -17.98
CA LEU A 242 -4.13 -8.64 -18.56
C LEU A 242 -3.30 -9.93 -18.57
N THR A 243 -3.31 -10.70 -17.48
CA THR A 243 -2.57 -11.96 -17.39
C THR A 243 -3.07 -12.98 -18.43
N ARG A 244 -4.39 -13.08 -18.61
CA ARG A 244 -5.00 -13.99 -19.58
C ARG A 244 -4.72 -13.53 -21.02
N ASP A 245 -4.87 -12.26 -21.31
CA ASP A 245 -4.62 -11.68 -22.63
C ASP A 245 -3.16 -11.86 -23.05
N LEU A 246 -2.22 -11.63 -22.13
CA LEU A 246 -0.80 -11.86 -22.37
C LEU A 246 -0.52 -13.34 -22.69
N PHE A 247 -1.14 -14.26 -21.95
CA PHE A 247 -1.02 -15.70 -22.20
C PHE A 247 -1.54 -16.09 -23.59
N GLU A 248 -2.73 -15.60 -23.98
CA GLU A 248 -3.38 -15.91 -25.24
C GLU A 248 -2.66 -15.29 -26.45
N GLN A 249 -2.26 -14.02 -26.36
CA GLN A 249 -1.66 -13.28 -27.47
C GLN A 249 -0.25 -13.76 -27.79
N LYS A 250 0.55 -14.07 -26.76
CA LYS A 250 1.95 -14.40 -26.98
C LYS A 250 2.22 -15.88 -27.25
N LYS A 251 1.28 -16.81 -27.00
CA LYS A 251 1.42 -18.30 -27.14
C LYS A 251 2.72 -18.92 -26.58
N ALA A 252 3.57 -18.13 -25.94
CA ALA A 252 4.92 -18.42 -25.51
C ALA A 252 5.12 -18.11 -24.04
N ILE A 253 4.26 -17.27 -23.42
CA ILE A 253 4.31 -16.99 -21.98
C ILE A 253 3.84 -18.24 -21.24
N LYS A 254 4.78 -19.05 -20.75
CA LYS A 254 4.47 -20.20 -19.90
C LYS A 254 4.24 -19.76 -18.43
N ARG A 255 4.69 -18.55 -18.05
CA ARG A 255 4.53 -17.94 -16.72
C ARG A 255 4.48 -16.41 -16.78
N SER A 256 3.57 -15.83 -16.01
CA SER A 256 3.43 -14.38 -15.80
C SER A 256 3.71 -14.05 -14.33
N TYR A 257 4.43 -12.94 -14.12
CA TYR A 257 4.95 -12.56 -12.79
C TYR A 257 4.33 -11.25 -12.39
N MET A 258 3.77 -11.19 -11.18
CA MET A 258 3.12 -10.00 -10.69
C MET A 258 3.93 -9.39 -9.53
N CYS A 259 4.41 -8.17 -9.74
CA CYS A 259 4.95 -7.30 -8.70
C CYS A 259 3.83 -6.39 -8.20
N LEU A 260 3.39 -6.66 -6.97
CA LEU A 260 2.37 -5.86 -6.29
C LEU A 260 3.06 -4.68 -5.61
N LEU A 261 2.90 -3.47 -6.17
CA LEU A 261 3.41 -2.24 -5.56
C LEU A 261 2.42 -1.60 -4.58
N ASP A 262 1.26 -2.23 -4.39
CA ASP A 262 0.25 -1.78 -3.44
C ASP A 262 0.61 -2.21 -2.00
N LEU A 263 1.13 -1.25 -1.23
CA LEU A 263 1.39 -1.44 0.20
C LEU A 263 0.12 -1.35 1.06
N SER A 264 -1.05 -0.99 0.51
CA SER A 264 -2.28 -0.87 1.29
C SER A 264 -2.86 -2.22 1.76
N LEU A 265 -2.41 -3.32 1.13
CA LEU A 265 -2.68 -4.70 1.50
C LEU A 265 -1.35 -5.46 1.70
N THR A 266 -0.51 -4.91 2.56
CA THR A 266 0.62 -5.50 3.33
C THR A 266 1.17 -6.89 2.94
N ILE A 267 1.51 -7.12 1.68
CA ILE A 267 2.47 -8.15 1.30
C ILE A 267 3.32 -7.63 0.13
N LEU A 268 4.54 -7.12 0.40
CA LEU A 268 5.58 -7.06 -0.63
C LEU A 268 6.02 -8.49 -0.92
N LYS A 269 5.35 -9.14 -1.87
CA LYS A 269 5.81 -10.40 -2.45
C LYS A 269 5.75 -10.28 -3.95
N CYS A 270 6.85 -10.67 -4.60
CA CYS A 270 6.77 -11.17 -5.94
C CYS A 270 6.06 -12.53 -5.88
N TYR A 271 4.94 -12.66 -6.58
CA TYR A 271 4.26 -13.95 -6.71
C TYR A 271 4.65 -14.58 -8.05
N THR A 272 5.12 -15.82 -7.99
CA THR A 272 5.22 -16.72 -9.13
C THR A 272 3.86 -17.35 -9.38
N THR A 273 3.10 -16.82 -10.33
CA THR A 273 1.87 -17.50 -10.78
C THR A 273 2.23 -18.41 -11.95
N THR A 274 2.26 -19.72 -11.71
CA THR A 274 2.20 -20.67 -12.84
C THR A 274 0.74 -20.76 -13.24
N ILE A 275 0.41 -20.40 -14.49
CA ILE A 275 -0.93 -20.64 -15.05
C ILE A 275 -1.05 -22.16 -15.26
N MET A 276 -1.31 -22.90 -14.19
CA MET A 276 -1.67 -24.31 -14.28
C MET A 276 -3.19 -24.41 -14.42
N ASN A 277 -3.62 -24.68 -15.66
CA ASN A 277 -4.98 -25.08 -16.04
C ASN A 277 -6.10 -24.06 -15.76
N VAL A 278 -6.24 -23.07 -16.65
CA VAL A 278 -7.58 -22.62 -17.03
C VAL A 278 -8.16 -23.72 -17.94
N LYS A 279 -8.77 -24.74 -17.35
CA LYS A 279 -9.62 -25.67 -18.11
C LYS A 279 -10.98 -25.01 -18.32
N SER A 280 -11.34 -24.93 -19.61
CA SER A 280 -12.65 -24.69 -20.23
C SER A 280 -13.87 -24.75 -19.33
#